data_AF-A0A6B3N7B2-F1
#
_entry.id   AF-A0A6B3N7B2-F1
#
_cell.length_a   1.000
_cell.length_b   1.000
_cell.length_c   1.000
_cell.angle_alpha   90.00
_cell.angle_beta   90.00
_cell.angle_gamma   90.00
#
_symmetry.space_group_name_H-M   'P 1'
#
loop_
_entity.id
_entity.type
_entity.pdbx_description
1 polymer ?
#
loop_
_entity_poly.entity_id
_entity_poly.type
_entity_poly.pdbx_seq_one_letter_code
_entity_poly.pdbx_strand_id
1 'polypeptide(L)'
;SRDVSEIVVAHKDRMARFGFELIEWICEQNGCRIVVLDQSNLSPEREMVEDILAIVHVFSCRLYGLRKYKSVIKEDPSLPGN
;
A
#
# COMPACT_ATOMS: atom_id res chain seq x y z
N SER A 1 20.87 -10.92 15.43
CA SER A 1 21.48 -9.96 14.51
C SER A 1 20.51 -8.80 14.34
N ARG A 2 20.95 -7.54 14.50
CA ARG A 2 20.16 -6.38 14.05
C ARG A 2 20.69 -6.05 12.65
N ASP A 3 20.04 -6.58 11.63
CA ASP A 3 20.58 -6.56 10.26
C ASP A 3 20.42 -5.19 9.57
N VAL A 4 19.53 -4.33 10.08
CA VAL A 4 19.27 -2.99 9.53
C VAL A 4 19.21 -1.98 10.66
N SER A 5 20.08 -0.96 10.61
CA SER A 5 20.16 0.12 11.61
C SER A 5 19.49 1.42 11.15
N GLU A 6 19.35 1.61 9.84
CA GLU A 6 18.80 2.83 9.24
C GLU A 6 18.14 2.52 7.90
N ILE A 7 16.99 3.14 7.66
CA ILE A 7 16.27 3.14 6.39
C ILE A 7 16.19 4.58 5.92
N VAL A 8 16.74 4.88 4.74
CA VAL A 8 16.70 6.21 4.16
C VAL A 8 15.69 6.21 3.00
N VAL A 9 14.73 7.11 3.04
CA VAL A 9 13.72 7.27 1.99
C VAL A 9 13.70 8.70 1.48
N ALA A 10 13.42 8.85 0.18
CA ALA A 10 13.31 10.18 -0.42
C ALA A 10 12.12 10.94 0.19
N HIS A 11 10.93 10.34 0.27
CA HIS A 11 9.72 10.95 0.85
C HIS A 11 8.94 9.93 1.67
N LYS A 12 8.12 10.37 2.64
CA LYS A 12 7.26 9.48 3.45
C LYS A 12 6.38 8.56 2.57
N ASP A 13 5.75 9.14 1.55
CA ASP A 13 4.90 8.43 0.59
C ASP A 13 5.58 7.34 -0.23
N ARG A 14 6.92 7.39 -0.37
CA ARG A 14 7.68 6.32 -1.03
C ARG A 14 7.78 5.07 -0.17
N MET A 15 7.63 5.22 1.14
CA MET A 15 7.63 4.13 2.08
C MET A 15 6.22 3.57 2.27
N ALA A 16 5.27 4.45 2.59
CA ALA A 16 3.89 4.05 2.80
C ALA A 16 2.96 5.26 2.61
N ARG A 17 1.83 5.02 1.93
CA ARG A 17 0.72 5.99 1.82
C ARG A 17 -0.12 6.08 3.09
N PHE A 18 -0.21 4.98 3.84
CA PHE A 18 -0.87 4.92 5.14
C PHE A 18 -0.03 4.12 6.12
N GLY A 19 -0.14 4.43 7.41
CA GLY A 19 0.53 3.67 8.46
C GLY A 19 2.05 3.87 8.50
N PHE A 20 2.56 4.99 7.98
CA PHE A 20 3.97 5.36 8.13
C PHE A 20 4.38 5.34 9.61
N GLU A 21 3.56 5.93 10.49
CA GLU A 21 3.80 5.98 11.94
C GLU A 21 3.86 4.58 12.57
N LEU A 22 3.04 3.64 12.09
CA LEU A 22 3.09 2.25 12.54
C LEU A 22 4.41 1.59 12.14
N ILE A 23 4.86 1.83 10.91
CA ILE A 23 6.12 1.28 10.41
C ILE A 23 7.30 1.89 11.16
N GLU A 24 7.28 3.20 11.39
CA GLU A 24 8.26 3.92 12.19
C GLU A 24 8.34 3.33 13.61
N TRP A 25 7.20 3.16 14.27
CA TRP A 25 7.14 2.52 15.59
C TRP A 25 7.75 1.11 15.58
N ILE A 26 7.43 0.28 14.59
CA ILE A 26 8.01 -1.07 14.44
C ILE A 26 9.53 -1.00 14.26
N CYS A 27 10.01 -0.09 13.41
CA CYS A 27 11.44 0.11 13.19
C CYS A 27 12.16 0.51 14.48
N GLU A 28 11.60 1.45 15.24
CA GLU A 28 12.15 1.91 16.52
C GLU A 28 12.27 0.77 17.54
N GLN A 29 11.24 -0.09 17.65
CA GLN A 29 11.29 -1.26 18.54
C GLN A 29 12.43 -2.22 18.18
N ASN A 30 12.85 -2.24 16.92
CA ASN A 30 13.93 -3.08 16.42
C ASN A 30 15.31 -2.38 16.44
N GLY A 31 15.38 -1.12 16.88
CA GLY A 31 16.60 -0.31 16.87
C GLY A 31 16.99 0.18 15.48
N CYS A 32 16.03 0.27 14.56
CA CYS A 32 16.17 0.83 13.23
C CYS A 32 15.53 2.22 13.20
N ARG A 33 16.20 3.21 12.62
CA ARG A 33 15.65 4.56 12.40
C ARG A 33 15.26 4.78 10.95
N ILE A 34 14.23 5.58 10.70
CA ILE A 34 13.84 5.99 9.35
C ILE A 34 14.25 7.45 9.15
N VAL A 35 14.94 7.74 8.05
CA VAL A 35 15.36 9.09 7.67
C VAL A 35 14.70 9.46 6.35
N VAL A 36 13.97 10.57 6.34
CA VAL A 36 13.29 11.10 5.14
C VAL A 36 14.08 12.28 4.60
N LEU A 37 14.58 12.19 3.36
CA LEU A 37 15.48 13.18 2.76
C LEU A 37 14.78 14.42 2.21
N ASP A 38 13.55 14.26 1.73
CA ASP A 38 12.78 15.32 1.08
C ASP A 38 11.42 15.50 1.76
N GLN A 39 11.19 16.74 2.19
CA GLN A 39 9.91 17.23 2.69
C GLN A 39 9.20 18.02 1.59
N SER A 40 9.24 17.53 0.34
CA SER A 40 8.44 18.10 -0.73
C SER A 40 6.97 17.98 -0.33
N ASN A 41 6.46 19.04 0.28
CA ASN A 41 5.10 19.09 0.77
C ASN A 41 4.22 19.35 -0.44
N LEU A 42 3.56 18.29 -0.93
CA LEU A 42 2.31 18.49 -1.65
C LEU A 42 1.37 19.25 -0.71
N SER A 43 0.48 20.07 -1.28
CA SER A 43 -0.56 20.66 -0.44
C SER A 43 -1.41 19.52 0.16
N PRO A 44 -1.92 19.67 1.39
CA PRO A 44 -2.73 18.62 2.03
C PRO A 44 -3.89 18.14 1.14
N GLU A 45 -4.45 19.03 0.32
CA GLU A 45 -5.52 18.71 -0.62
C GLU A 45 -5.04 17.78 -1.75
N ARG A 46 -3.83 18.02 -2.27
CA ARG A 46 -3.28 17.22 -3.35
C ARG A 46 -2.87 15.83 -2.89
N GLU A 47 -2.27 15.73 -1.70
CA GLU A 47 -1.97 14.45 -1.04
C GLU A 47 -3.26 13.63 -0.85
N MET A 48 -4.30 14.25 -0.28
CA MET A 48 -5.61 13.60 -0.09
C MET A 48 -6.23 13.11 -1.41
N VAL A 49 -6.15 13.90 -2.48
CA VAL A 49 -6.68 13.50 -3.80
C VAL A 49 -5.90 12.31 -4.35
N GLU A 50 -4.56 12.32 -4.27
CA GLU A 50 -3.72 11.21 -4.73
C GLU A 50 -4.02 9.91 -3.96
N ASP A 51 -4.21 10.02 -2.65
CA ASP A 51 -4.55 8.89 -1.79
C ASP A 51 -5.91 8.29 -2.11
N ILE A 52 -6.93 9.13 -2.32
CA ILE A 52 -8.26 8.68 -2.75
C ILE A 52 -8.18 8.00 -4.12
N LEU A 53 -7.43 8.57 -5.07
CA LEU A 53 -7.26 7.97 -6.39
C LEU A 53 -6.57 6.60 -6.30
N ALA A 54 -5.55 6.47 -5.46
CA ALA A 54 -4.86 5.20 -5.22
C ALA A 54 -5.81 4.15 -4.64
N ILE A 55 -6.63 4.52 -3.64
CA ILE A 55 -7.65 3.63 -3.05
C ILE A 55 -8.65 3.18 -4.13
N VAL A 56 -9.26 4.13 -4.84
CA VAL A 56 -10.26 3.84 -5.87
C VAL A 56 -9.67 2.95 -6.96
N HIS A 57 -8.43 3.20 -7.37
CA HIS A 57 -7.74 2.40 -8.36
C HIS A 57 -7.61 0.93 -7.91
N VAL A 58 -7.08 0.69 -6.71
CA VAL A 58 -6.90 -0.67 -6.16
C VAL A 58 -8.24 -1.41 -6.06
N PHE A 59 -9.29 -0.76 -5.53
CA PHE A 59 -10.60 -1.38 -5.42
C PHE A 59 -11.26 -1.61 -6.79
N SER A 60 -11.07 -0.71 -7.75
CA SER A 60 -11.57 -0.87 -9.13
C SER A 60 -10.91 -2.07 -9.81
N CYS A 61 -9.59 -2.23 -9.68
CA CYS A 61 -8.87 -3.40 -10.19
C CYS A 61 -9.38 -4.70 -9.56
N ARG A 62 -9.59 -4.72 -8.24
CA ARG A 62 -10.16 -5.90 -7.54
C ARG A 62 -11.57 -6.23 -8.01
N LEU A 63 -12.45 -5.24 -8.12
CA LEU A 63 -13.82 -5.41 -8.60
C LEU A 63 -13.86 -5.88 -10.05
N TYR A 64 -13.00 -5.32 -10.91
CA TYR A 64 -12.86 -5.76 -12.29
C TYR A 64 -12.41 -7.23 -12.37
N GLY A 65 -11.39 -7.61 -11.59
CA GLY A 65 -10.94 -9.00 -11.47
C GLY A 65 -12.08 -9.93 -11.07
N LEU A 66 -12.82 -9.59 -10.01
CA LEU A 66 -13.96 -10.39 -9.55
C LEU A 66 -15.05 -10.56 -10.62
N ARG A 67 -15.33 -9.52 -11.42
CA ARG A 67 -16.27 -9.62 -12.55
C ARG A 67 -15.76 -10.55 -13.64
N LYS A 68 -14.46 -10.48 -13.98
CA LYS A 68 -13.83 -11.35 -14.97
C LYS A 68 -13.88 -12.82 -14.55
N TYR A 69 -13.61 -13.12 -13.28
CA TYR A 69 -13.64 -14.50 -12.78
C TYR A 69 -15.05 -15.02 -12.53
N LYS A 70 -16.08 -14.15 -12.45
CA LYS A 70 -17.46 -14.59 -12.19
C LYS A 70 -18.01 -15.52 -13.28
N SER A 71 -17.68 -15.30 -14.55
CA SER A 71 -18.07 -16.22 -15.64
C SER A 71 -17.21 -17.48 -15.62
N VAL A 72 -15.90 -17.34 -15.40
CA VAL A 72 -14.95 -18.46 -15.33
C VAL A 72 -15.33 -19.44 -14.21
N ILE A 73 -15.65 -18.93 -13.02
CA ILE A 73 -16.09 -19.72 -11.85
C ILE A 73 -17.45 -20.39 -12.12
N LYS A 74 -18.36 -19.71 -12.83
CA LYS A 74 -19.66 -20.30 -13.19
C LYS A 74 -19.54 -21.43 -14.21
N GLU A 75 -18.55 -21.38 -15.07
CA GLU A 75 -18.36 -22.35 -16.16
C GLU A 75 -17.33 -23.43 -15.80
N ASP A 76 -16.72 -23.38 -14.60
CA ASP A 76 -15.71 -24.33 -14.16
C ASP A 76 -16.36 -25.66 -13.72
N PRO A 77 -16.13 -26.77 -14.46
CA PRO A 77 -16.71 -28.07 -14.15
C PRO A 77 -16.05 -28.78 -12.96
N SER A 78 -14.93 -28.25 -12.44
CA SER A 78 -14.22 -28.81 -11.27
C SER A 78 -14.76 -28.33 -9.93
N LEU A 79 -15.64 -27.31 -9.93
CA LEU A 79 -16.26 -26.76 -8.72
C LEU A 79 -17.58 -27.49 -8.41
N PRO A 80 -17.84 -27.89 -7.14
CA PRO A 80 -19.07 -28.57 -6.78
C PRO A 80 -20.26 -27.60 -6.82
N GLY A 81 -21.25 -27.88 -7.66
CA GLY A 81 -22.49 -27.10 -7.76
C GLY A 81 -23.03 -26.83 -9.19
N ASN A 82 -22.35 -27.31 -10.23
CA ASN A 82 -22.89 -27.42 -11.60
C ASN A 82 -23.35 -28.84 -11.91
#